data_AF-A0A317LU92-F1
#
_entry.id   AF-A0A317LU92-F1
#
_cell.length_a   1.000
_cell.length_b   1.000
_cell.length_c   1.000
_cell.angle_alpha   90.00
_cell.angle_beta   90.00
_cell.angle_gamma   90.00
#
_symmetry.space_group_name_H-M   'P 1'
#
loop_
_entity.id
_entity.type
_entity.pdbx_description
1 polymer ?
#
loop_
_entity_poly.entity_id
_entity_poly.type
_entity_poly.pdbx_seq_one_letter_code
_entity_poly.pdbx_strand_id
1 'polypeptide(L)'
;MSELSASQQARLLALVLWFRGFRSEFDLHSHRGEDMCFSGNVDECLQQYQRRCVERWNFIPDFSLRMMENRGSPSRGYRLEFNIIYYRDRGFRLYQVSAYSTEGKFYEKQLDRNQDLPSMDQLILAVNRSKLKVPLVCRRRRGL
;
A
#
# COMPACT_ATOMS: atom_id res chain seq x y z
N MET A 1 2.52 -30.45 -1.65
CA MET A 1 1.51 -29.39 -1.86
C MET A 1 1.75 -28.83 -3.25
N SER A 2 0.72 -28.75 -4.10
CA SER A 2 0.88 -28.18 -5.44
C SER A 2 1.16 -26.68 -5.33
N GLU A 3 2.23 -26.21 -5.96
CA GLU A 3 2.54 -24.78 -6.01
C GLU A 3 1.50 -24.06 -6.86
N LEU A 4 1.04 -22.91 -6.38
CA LEU A 4 0.08 -22.08 -7.10
C LEU A 4 0.75 -21.36 -8.26
N SER A 5 0.03 -21.20 -9.37
CA SER A 5 0.50 -20.39 -10.49
C SER A 5 0.61 -18.91 -10.11
N ALA A 6 1.40 -18.15 -10.87
CA ALA A 6 1.54 -16.71 -10.69
C ALA A 6 0.19 -15.98 -10.70
N SER A 7 -0.73 -16.36 -11.60
CA SER A 7 -2.07 -15.76 -11.64
C SER A 7 -2.92 -16.13 -10.43
N GLN A 8 -2.80 -17.36 -9.90
CA GLN A 8 -3.47 -17.75 -8.65
C GLN A 8 -2.92 -16.96 -7.45
N GLN A 9 -1.61 -16.72 -7.40
CA GLN A 9 -0.97 -15.91 -6.37
C GLN A 9 -1.42 -14.44 -6.44
N ALA A 10 -1.61 -13.89 -7.64
CA ALA A 10 -2.16 -12.54 -7.85
C ALA A 10 -3.56 -12.40 -7.27
N ARG A 11 -4.44 -13.35 -7.58
CA ARG A 11 -5.81 -13.39 -7.07
C ARG A 11 -5.86 -13.53 -5.55
N LEU A 12 -4.99 -14.36 -4.97
CA LEU A 12 -4.88 -14.47 -3.51
C LEU A 12 -4.43 -13.15 -2.88
N LEU A 13 -3.47 -12.45 -3.48
CA LEU A 13 -3.04 -11.15 -2.99
C LEU A 13 -4.17 -10.12 -3.07
N ALA A 14 -4.89 -10.05 -4.19
CA ALA A 14 -6.06 -9.20 -4.36
C ALA A 14 -7.14 -9.49 -3.32
N LEU A 15 -7.44 -10.76 -3.08
CA LEU A 15 -8.37 -11.20 -2.03
C LEU A 15 -7.92 -10.75 -0.64
N VAL A 16 -6.63 -10.90 -0.30
CA VAL A 16 -6.11 -10.46 1.00
C VAL A 16 -6.27 -8.94 1.17
N LEU A 17 -5.94 -8.14 0.14
CA LEU A 17 -6.14 -6.70 0.18
C LEU A 17 -7.62 -6.33 0.36
N TRP A 18 -8.50 -7.02 -0.36
CA TRP A 18 -9.94 -6.84 -0.25
C TRP A 18 -10.47 -7.12 1.16
N PHE A 19 -10.07 -8.26 1.76
CA PHE A 19 -10.47 -8.63 3.11
C PHE A 19 -9.94 -7.66 4.17
N ARG A 20 -8.83 -6.97 3.90
CA ARG A 20 -8.27 -5.93 4.77
C ARG A 20 -8.90 -4.54 4.57
N GLY A 21 -9.85 -4.43 3.66
CA GLY A 21 -10.63 -3.21 3.42
C GLY A 21 -10.07 -2.30 2.32
N PHE A 22 -9.12 -2.77 1.52
CA PHE A 22 -8.55 -2.00 0.41
C PHE A 22 -9.32 -2.32 -0.88
N ARG A 23 -10.32 -1.48 -1.21
CA ARG A 23 -11.31 -1.76 -2.27
C ARG A 23 -11.35 -0.75 -3.42
N SER A 24 -10.63 0.36 -3.31
CA SER A 24 -10.61 1.43 -4.31
C SER A 24 -9.68 1.06 -5.49
N GLU A 25 -9.65 1.92 -6.50
CA GLU A 25 -8.74 1.80 -7.64
C GLU A 25 -7.27 2.01 -7.22
N PHE A 26 -6.39 1.33 -7.93
CA PHE A 26 -4.96 1.37 -7.75
C PHE A 26 -4.25 1.78 -9.04
N ASP A 27 -3.25 2.62 -8.90
CA ASP A 27 -2.29 2.96 -9.93
C ASP A 27 -1.04 2.08 -9.78
N LEU A 28 -0.63 1.46 -10.87
CA LEU A 28 0.62 0.71 -10.94
C LEU A 28 1.79 1.69 -11.14
N HIS A 29 2.84 1.55 -10.34
CA HIS A 29 4.02 2.42 -10.45
C HIS A 29 5.32 1.61 -10.34
N SER A 30 6.25 1.84 -11.27
CA SER A 30 7.62 1.31 -11.19
C SER A 30 8.48 2.17 -10.27
N HIS A 31 9.31 1.55 -9.44
CA HIS A 31 10.35 2.30 -8.69
C HIS A 31 11.53 2.72 -9.56
N ARG A 32 11.71 2.10 -10.74
CA ARG A 32 12.84 2.36 -11.66
C ARG A 32 12.53 3.36 -12.77
N GLY A 33 11.40 4.09 -12.69
CA GLY A 33 11.01 5.05 -13.71
C GLY A 33 10.54 4.40 -15.03
N GLU A 34 10.24 3.10 -15.04
CA GLU A 34 9.50 2.52 -16.17
C GLU A 34 8.04 3.00 -16.14
N ASP A 35 7.56 3.55 -17.25
CA ASP A 35 6.15 3.90 -17.42
C ASP A 35 5.30 2.63 -17.42
N MET A 36 4.72 2.38 -16.25
CA MET A 36 3.66 1.40 -16.01
C MET A 36 2.36 2.14 -15.73
N CYS A 37 1.93 3.00 -16.66
CA CYS A 37 0.68 3.75 -16.52
C CYS A 37 -0.52 2.81 -16.71
N PHE A 38 -1.00 2.23 -15.61
CA PHE A 38 -2.22 1.46 -15.57
C PHE A 38 -2.95 1.71 -14.25
N SER A 39 -4.25 1.92 -14.34
CA SER A 39 -5.15 2.15 -13.20
C SER A 39 -6.28 1.13 -13.27
N GLY A 40 -6.62 0.52 -12.15
CA GLY A 40 -7.69 -0.49 -12.08
C GLY A 40 -7.80 -1.10 -10.70
N ASN A 41 -8.53 -2.21 -10.59
CA ASN A 41 -8.54 -2.96 -9.33
C ASN A 41 -7.21 -3.72 -9.13
N VAL A 42 -6.97 -4.23 -7.92
CA VAL A 42 -5.71 -4.94 -7.59
C VAL A 42 -5.42 -6.08 -8.56
N ASP A 43 -6.41 -6.93 -8.88
CA ASP A 43 -6.19 -8.11 -9.73
C ASP A 43 -5.81 -7.67 -11.15
N GLU A 44 -6.47 -6.67 -11.70
CA GLU A 44 -6.15 -6.08 -13.01
C GLU A 44 -4.73 -5.51 -13.04
N CYS A 45 -4.36 -4.72 -12.02
CA CYS A 45 -3.03 -4.12 -11.95
C CYS A 45 -1.93 -5.20 -11.85
N LEU A 46 -2.15 -6.24 -11.05
CA LEU A 46 -1.20 -7.35 -10.92
C LEU A 46 -1.11 -8.18 -12.22
N GLN A 47 -2.23 -8.45 -12.88
CA GLN A 47 -2.25 -9.17 -14.16
C GLN A 47 -1.55 -8.38 -15.27
N GLN A 48 -1.79 -7.06 -15.33
CA GLN A 48 -1.12 -6.19 -16.29
C GLN A 48 0.39 -6.16 -16.05
N TYR A 49 0.82 -6.11 -14.79
CA TYR A 49 2.22 -6.25 -14.43
C TYR A 49 2.83 -7.59 -14.87
N GLN A 50 2.12 -8.72 -14.66
CA GLN A 50 2.57 -10.03 -15.13
C GLN A 50 2.76 -10.06 -16.64
N ARG A 51 1.78 -9.54 -17.39
CA ARG A 51 1.82 -9.47 -18.85
C ARG A 51 3.05 -8.69 -19.31
N ARG A 52 3.31 -7.52 -18.73
CA ARG A 52 4.50 -6.71 -19.01
C ARG A 52 5.82 -7.45 -18.75
N CYS A 53 5.92 -8.19 -17.64
CA CYS A 53 7.13 -8.97 -17.32
C CYS A 53 7.38 -10.09 -18.33
N VAL A 54 6.32 -10.74 -18.82
CA VAL A 54 6.42 -11.80 -19.83
C VAL A 54 6.80 -11.22 -21.20
N GLU A 55 6.16 -10.13 -21.61
CA GLU A 55 6.37 -9.52 -22.93
C GLU A 55 7.77 -8.92 -23.09
N ARG A 56 8.27 -8.20 -22.09
CA ARG A 56 9.53 -7.46 -22.21
C ARG A 56 10.77 -8.26 -21.82
N TRP A 57 10.61 -9.47 -21.26
CA TRP A 57 11.68 -10.21 -20.57
C TRP A 57 12.44 -9.39 -19.51
N ASN A 58 11.93 -8.19 -19.18
CA ASN A 58 12.47 -7.30 -18.17
C ASN A 58 11.70 -7.55 -16.90
N PHE A 59 12.35 -8.29 -16.01
CA PHE A 59 11.91 -8.36 -14.63
C PHE A 59 12.13 -7.00 -13.98
N ILE A 60 11.06 -6.37 -13.47
CA ILE A 60 11.14 -5.14 -12.69
C ILE A 60 11.12 -5.54 -11.22
N PRO A 61 12.28 -5.69 -10.54
CA PRO A 61 12.26 -5.82 -9.09
C PRO A 61 11.68 -4.51 -8.55
N ASP A 62 10.63 -4.64 -7.75
CA ASP A 62 9.98 -3.57 -7.00
C ASP A 62 9.07 -2.66 -7.82
N PHE A 63 7.77 -2.90 -7.66
CA PHE A 63 6.72 -1.98 -8.09
C PHE A 63 5.84 -1.63 -6.89
N SER A 64 5.05 -0.58 -7.05
CA SER A 64 4.07 -0.15 -6.06
C SER A 64 2.68 -0.13 -6.66
N LEU A 65 1.69 -0.54 -5.87
CA LEU A 65 0.29 -0.20 -6.11
C LEU A 65 -0.04 1.00 -5.23
N ARG A 66 -0.51 2.08 -5.85
CA ARG A 66 -0.87 3.31 -5.15
C ARG A 66 -2.36 3.51 -5.22
N MET A 67 -2.98 3.82 -4.09
CA MET A 67 -4.40 4.07 -3.98
C MET A 67 -4.59 5.44 -3.33
N MET A 68 -5.51 6.23 -3.88
CA MET A 68 -5.94 7.49 -3.27
C MET A 68 -7.27 7.27 -2.58
N GLU A 69 -7.34 7.65 -1.30
CA GLU A 69 -8.54 7.49 -0.48
C GLU A 69 -8.92 8.84 0.13
N ASN A 70 -10.18 9.24 -0.04
CA ASN A 70 -10.74 10.47 0.53
C ASN A 70 -11.61 10.12 1.74
N ARG A 71 -11.17 10.48 2.95
CA ARG A 71 -11.86 10.11 4.20
C ARG A 71 -11.95 11.30 5.17
N GLY A 72 -12.96 11.28 6.03
CA GLY A 72 -13.18 12.27 7.09
C GLY A 72 -14.09 13.44 6.72
N SER A 73 -14.30 14.35 7.67
CA SER A 73 -15.01 15.62 7.48
C SER A 73 -14.23 16.75 8.17
N PRO A 74 -13.68 17.74 7.44
CA PRO A 74 -13.65 17.82 5.98
C PRO A 74 -12.84 16.66 5.36
N SER A 75 -13.18 16.31 4.11
CA SER A 75 -12.52 15.23 3.37
C SER A 75 -11.03 15.53 3.22
N ARG A 76 -10.18 14.62 3.70
CA ARG A 76 -8.72 14.68 3.51
C ARG A 76 -8.30 13.57 2.56
N GLY A 77 -7.43 13.91 1.63
CA GLY A 77 -6.81 12.96 0.72
C GLY A 77 -5.68 12.20 1.42
N TYR A 78 -5.75 10.88 1.33
CA TYR A 78 -4.73 9.95 1.81
C TYR A 78 -4.20 9.14 0.62
N ARG A 79 -2.89 8.94 0.57
CA ARG A 79 -2.28 8.01 -0.38
C ARG A 79 -1.79 6.78 0.37
N LEU A 80 -2.22 5.62 -0.09
CA LEU A 80 -1.69 4.33 0.34
C LEU A 80 -0.77 3.78 -0.74
N GLU A 81 0.37 3.26 -0.33
CA GLU A 81 1.38 2.69 -1.23
C GLU A 81 1.76 1.30 -0.73
N PHE A 82 1.54 0.31 -1.59
CA PHE A 82 1.82 -1.10 -1.34
C PHE A 82 3.00 -1.50 -2.21
N ASN A 83 4.17 -1.68 -1.60
CA ASN A 83 5.35 -2.09 -2.32
C ASN A 83 5.40 -3.62 -2.43
N ILE A 84 5.54 -4.09 -3.67
CA ILE A 84 5.39 -5.48 -4.05
C ILE A 84 6.63 -5.90 -4.83
N ILE A 85 7.16 -7.06 -4.45
CA ILE A 85 8.14 -7.80 -5.25
C ILE A 85 7.40 -8.93 -5.95
N TYR A 86 7.71 -9.14 -7.22
CA TYR A 86 7.30 -10.34 -7.94
C TYR A 86 8.48 -11.32 -7.97
N TYR A 87 8.24 -12.59 -7.65
CA TYR A 87 9.20 -13.66 -7.86
C TYR A 87 8.55 -14.65 -8.82
N ARG A 88 9.26 -15.07 -9.87
CA ARG A 88 8.71 -16.01 -10.87
C ARG A 88 8.18 -17.29 -10.23
N ASP A 89 8.90 -17.82 -9.25
CA ASP A 89 8.57 -19.11 -8.61
C ASP A 89 7.74 -18.95 -7.32
N ARG A 90 7.76 -17.76 -6.70
CA ARG A 90 7.09 -17.51 -5.40
C ARG A 90 5.90 -16.55 -5.49
N GLY A 91 5.67 -15.97 -6.66
CA GLY A 91 4.59 -15.01 -6.91
C GLY A 91 4.84 -13.62 -6.35
N PHE A 92 3.73 -12.92 -6.14
CA PHE A 92 3.73 -11.59 -5.56
C PHE A 92 3.87 -11.63 -4.05
N ARG A 93 4.77 -10.80 -3.55
CA ARG A 93 5.00 -10.60 -2.12
C ARG A 93 4.95 -9.12 -1.80
N LEU A 94 4.03 -8.75 -0.91
CA LEU A 94 4.07 -7.46 -0.24
C LEU A 94 5.23 -7.47 0.75
N TYR A 95 6.06 -6.45 0.71
CA TYR A 95 7.14 -6.28 1.68
C TYR A 95 7.02 -5.00 2.49
N GLN A 96 6.26 -4.01 2.01
CA GLN A 96 6.06 -2.77 2.73
C GLN A 96 4.71 -2.15 2.40
N VAL A 97 4.09 -1.55 3.40
CA VAL A 97 2.94 -0.66 3.24
C VAL A 97 3.27 0.70 3.84
N SER A 98 3.00 1.76 3.08
CA SER A 98 3.19 3.15 3.51
C SER A 98 1.88 3.92 3.36
N ALA A 99 1.64 4.85 4.26
CA ALA A 99 0.52 5.77 4.17
C ALA A 99 0.98 7.23 4.31
N TYR A 100 0.41 8.07 3.45
CA TYR A 100 0.72 9.48 3.33
C TYR A 100 -0.55 10.30 3.49
N SER A 101 -0.44 11.43 4.17
CA SER A 101 -1.43 12.50 4.17
C SER A 101 -0.89 13.67 3.35
N THR A 102 -1.65 14.76 3.29
CA THR A 102 -1.18 16.04 2.73
C THR A 102 0.06 16.58 3.46
N GLU A 103 0.29 16.18 4.71
CA GLU A 103 1.45 16.61 5.52
C GLU A 103 2.68 15.69 5.31
N GLY A 104 2.53 14.60 4.53
CA GLY A 104 3.58 13.65 4.23
C GLY A 104 3.34 12.25 4.80
N LYS A 105 4.41 11.44 4.84
CA LYS A 105 4.37 10.04 5.30
C LYS A 105 4.15 10.01 6.82
N PHE A 106 3.06 9.40 7.27
CA PHE A 106 2.75 9.27 8.71
C PHE A 106 2.76 7.82 9.19
N TYR A 107 2.78 6.85 8.27
CA TYR A 107 2.84 5.43 8.59
C TYR A 107 3.70 4.70 7.58
N GLU A 108 4.51 3.78 8.07
CA GLU A 108 5.29 2.85 7.28
C GLU A 108 5.46 1.58 8.08
N LYS A 109 5.22 0.43 7.45
CA LYS A 109 5.41 -0.88 8.05
C LYS A 109 6.04 -1.84 7.05
N GLN A 110 7.18 -2.40 7.44
CA GLN A 110 7.77 -3.56 6.77
C GLN A 110 6.94 -4.81 7.09
N LEU A 111 6.72 -5.65 6.10
CA LEU A 111 5.86 -6.82 6.16
C LEU A 111 6.71 -8.08 5.97
N ASP A 112 6.67 -8.96 6.95
CA ASP A 112 7.29 -10.28 6.82
C ASP A 112 6.40 -11.20 5.97
N ARG A 113 5.07 -11.10 6.15
CA ARG A 113 4.07 -11.88 5.41
C ARG A 113 2.81 -11.04 5.09
N ASN A 114 2.03 -11.48 4.11
CA ASN A 114 0.77 -10.81 3.72
C ASN A 114 -0.27 -10.75 4.86
N GLN A 115 -0.16 -11.61 5.88
CA GLN A 115 -1.06 -11.63 7.04
C GLN A 115 -0.83 -10.45 8.01
N ASP A 116 0.34 -9.79 7.93
CA ASP A 116 0.71 -8.70 8.84
C ASP A 116 0.14 -7.34 8.40
N LEU A 117 -0.62 -7.32 7.31
CA LEU A 117 -1.15 -6.11 6.72
C LEU A 117 -2.19 -5.46 7.65
N PRO A 118 -2.04 -4.17 8.00
CA PRO A 118 -3.04 -3.46 8.80
C PRO A 118 -4.37 -3.38 8.04
N SER A 119 -5.49 -3.28 8.76
CA SER A 119 -6.76 -2.90 8.13
C SER A 119 -6.75 -1.42 7.75
N MET A 120 -7.63 -1.05 6.82
CA MET A 120 -7.85 0.35 6.44
C MET A 120 -8.10 1.26 7.67
N ASP A 121 -8.95 0.83 8.60
CA ASP A 121 -9.27 1.60 9.80
C ASP A 121 -8.05 1.81 10.72
N GLN A 122 -7.16 0.83 10.82
CA GLN A 122 -5.93 0.95 11.61
C GLN A 122 -4.98 2.02 11.04
N LEU A 123 -4.89 2.12 9.71
CA LEU A 123 -4.08 3.14 9.04
C LEU A 123 -4.65 4.54 9.27
N ILE A 124 -5.97 4.71 9.18
CA ILE A 124 -6.63 5.99 9.42
C ILE A 124 -6.44 6.44 10.88
N LEU A 125 -6.58 5.52 11.84
CA LEU A 125 -6.37 5.83 13.26
C LEU A 125 -4.93 6.26 13.58
N ALA A 126 -3.94 5.74 12.86
CA ALA A 126 -2.54 6.14 13.04
C ALA A 126 -2.32 7.65 12.77
N VAL A 127 -3.07 8.25 11.84
CA VAL A 127 -3.07 9.70 11.56
C VAL A 127 -3.54 10.50 12.77
N ASN A 128 -4.57 10.03 13.46
CA ASN A 128 -5.14 10.77 14.58
C ASN A 128 -4.23 10.71 15.83
N ARG A 129 -3.47 9.63 15.97
CA ARG A 129 -2.47 9.50 17.06
C ARG A 129 -1.23 10.35 16.83
N SER A 130 -0.78 10.53 15.58
CA SER A 130 0.37 11.42 15.31
C SER A 130 0.05 12.89 15.61
N LYS A 131 -1.22 13.31 15.48
CA LYS A 131 -1.70 14.64 15.90
C LYS A 131 -1.78 14.85 17.41
N LEU A 132 -1.73 13.79 18.22
CA LEU A 132 -1.73 13.89 19.69
C LEU A 132 -0.33 14.08 20.28
N LYS A 133 0.73 14.14 19.46
CA LYS A 133 2.05 14.64 19.88
C LYS A 133 2.09 16.18 19.85
N VAL A 134 1.13 16.83 20.49
CA VAL A 134 1.31 18.22 20.91
C VAL A 134 2.10 18.15 22.22
N PRO A 135 3.28 18.75 22.34
CA PRO A 135 3.92 18.87 23.64
C PRO A 135 2.95 19.64 24.54
N LEU A 136 2.52 19.00 25.64
CA LEU A 136 1.78 19.66 26.69
C LEU A 136 2.53 20.94 27.05
N VAL A 137 1.89 22.07 26.74
CA VAL A 137 2.31 23.40 27.18
C VAL A 137 2.64 23.30 28.66
N CYS A 138 3.90 23.54 29.02
CA CYS A 138 4.27 23.89 30.39
C CYS A 138 3.59 25.24 30.71
N ARG A 139 2.29 25.23 31.02
CA ARG A 139 1.65 26.29 31.79
C ARG A 139 2.18 26.17 33.21
N ARG A 140 3.40 26.67 33.46
CA ARG A 140 3.75 27.09 34.82
C ARG A 140 3.01 28.40 35.07
N ARG A 141 2.10 28.31 36.03
CA ARG A 141 1.21 29.35 36.52
C ARG A 141 1.99 30.62 36.88
N ARG A 142 1.42 31.78 36.57
CA ARG A 142 1.68 33.00 37.33
C ARG A 142 1.11 32.83 38.75
N GLY A 143 1.81 33.40 39.72
CA GLY A 143 1.46 33.48 41.16
C GLY A 143 2.69 33.07 41.97
N LEU A 144 3.37 33.93 42.72
CA LEU A 144 3.04 35.24 43.32
C LEU A 144 4.19 36.22 43.12
#